data_AF-A0A397UGZ7-F1
#
_entry.id   AF-A0A397UGZ7-F1
#
_cell.length_a   1.000
_cell.length_b   1.000
_cell.length_c   1.000
_cell.angle_alpha   90.00
_cell.angle_beta   90.00
_cell.angle_gamma   90.00
#
_symmetry.space_group_name_H-M   'P 1'
#
loop_
_entity.id
_entity.type
_entity.pdbx_description
1 polymer ?
#
loop_
_entity_poly.entity_id
_entity_poly.type
_entity_poly.pdbx_seq_one_letter_code
_entity_poly.pdbx_strand_id
1 'polypeptide(L)' 'MVCKLNYTKLAIYGITQNTETKEYLMVFQYANDGSLYKYLRKNFCNLTWQAKLEILKIFQLSY' A
#
# COMPACT_ATOMS: atom_id res chain seq x y z
N MET A 1 -18.74 1.00 4.33
CA MET A 1 -17.37 0.75 4.86
C MET A 1 -16.57 2.04 4.70
N VAL A 2 -16.11 2.63 5.80
CA VAL A 2 -15.37 3.90 5.78
C VAL A 2 -13.90 3.59 5.52
N CYS A 3 -13.38 4.04 4.38
CA CYS A 3 -11.95 3.94 4.07
C CYS A 3 -11.18 4.89 4.98
N LYS A 4 -10.40 4.36 5.94
CA LYS A 4 -9.45 5.15 6.73
C LYS A 4 -8.18 5.32 5.89
N LEU A 5 -8.13 6.38 5.09
CA LEU A 5 -6.95 6.75 4.32
C LEU A 5 -5.90 7.34 5.27
N ASN A 6 -5.03 6.50 5.84
CA ASN A 6 -3.75 6.98 6.34
C ASN A 6 -2.82 7.06 5.13
N TYR A 7 -2.55 8.29 4.66
CA TYR A 7 -1.82 8.59 3.41
C TYR A 7 -0.47 7.84 3.24
N THR A 8 0.11 7.31 4.31
CA THR A 8 1.42 6.67 4.32
C THR A 8 1.41 5.17 4.69
N LYS A 9 0.27 4.59 5.11
CA LYS A 9 0.21 3.19 5.59
C LYS A 9 -1.11 2.52 5.19
N LEU A 10 -1.02 1.24 4.79
CA LEU A 10 -2.20 0.43 4.53
C LEU A 10 -3.01 0.24 5.81
N ALA A 11 -4.32 0.44 5.73
CA ALA A 11 -5.20 0.18 6.86
C ALA A 11 -5.20 -1.32 7.18
N ILE A 12 -4.96 -1.68 8.43
CA ILE A 12 -5.12 -3.04 8.94
C ILE A 12 -6.57 -3.18 9.41
N TYR A 13 -7.29 -4.17 8.89
CA TYR A 13 -8.67 -4.43 9.27
C TYR A 13 -8.78 -5.53 10.33
N GLY A 14 -7.82 -6.47 10.37
CA GLY A 14 -7.77 -7.49 11.39
C GLY A 14 -6.94 -8.70 10.98
N ILE A 15 -7.08 -9.77 11.76
CA ILE A 15 -6.47 -11.08 11.51
C ILE A 15 -7.61 -12.09 11.50
N THR A 16 -7.57 -13.04 10.57
CA THR A 16 -8.46 -14.21 10.55
C THR A 16 -7.64 -15.47 10.75
N GLN A 17 -8.28 -16.50 11.29
CA GLN A 17 -7.66 -17.81 11.49
C GLN A 17 -8.53 -18.87 10.83
N ASN A 18 -7.91 -19.76 10.05
CA ASN A 18 -8.55 -20.97 9.61
C ASN A 18 -8.64 -21.96 10.79
N THR A 19 -9.86 -22.36 11.17
CA THR A 19 -10.08 -23.22 12.34
C THR A 19 -9.58 -24.65 12.15
N GLU A 20 -9.47 -25.12 10.90
CA GLU A 20 -9.01 -26.46 10.52
C GLU A 20 -7.49 -26.51 10.40
N THR A 21 -6.90 -25.64 9.59
CA THR A 21 -5.44 -25.63 9.33
C THR A 21 -4.65 -24.88 10.41
N LYS A 22 -5.34 -24.12 11.28
CA LYS A 22 -4.75 -23.20 12.28
C LYS A 22 -3.91 -22.07 11.70
N GLU A 23 -3.94 -21.87 10.38
CA GLU A 23 -3.23 -20.80 9.69
C GLU A 23 -3.85 -19.43 9.98
N TYR A 24 -3.02 -18.41 10.10
CA TYR A 24 -3.43 -17.03 10.31
C TYR A 24 -3.22 -16.20 9.04
N LEU A 25 -4.19 -15.36 8.71
CA LEU A 25 -4.13 -14.43 7.59
C LEU A 25 -4.40 -13.02 8.10
N MET A 26 -3.58 -12.06 7.67
CA MET A 26 -3.82 -10.65 7.96
C MET A 26 -4.70 -10.04 6.86
N VAL A 27 -5.74 -9.31 7.27
CA VAL A 27 -6.63 -8.58 6.39
C VAL A 27 -6.25 -7.10 6.43
N PHE A 28 -5.81 -6.58 5.30
CA PHE A 28 -5.40 -5.18 5.16
C PHE A 28 -5.91 -4.58 3.85
N GLN A 29 -5.83 -3.26 3.74
CA GLN A 29 -6.28 -2.51 2.58
C GLN A 29 -5.61 -2.98 1.30
N TYR A 30 -6.43 -3.29 0.28
CA TYR A 30 -5.94 -3.68 -1.03
C TYR A 30 -5.39 -2.47 -1.79
N ALA A 31 -4.18 -2.62 -2.35
CA ALA A 31 -3.55 -1.61 -3.21
C ALA A 31 -3.85 -1.94 -4.68
N ASN A 32 -4.74 -1.16 -5.31
CA ASN A 32 -5.20 -1.39 -6.68
C ASN A 32 -4.06 -1.47 -7.71
N ASP A 33 -3.00 -0.65 -7.52
CA ASP A 33 -1.84 -0.62 -8.41
C ASP A 33 -0.72 -1.59 -8.00
N GLY A 34 -0.96 -2.41 -6.97
CA GLY A 34 0.02 -3.31 -6.39
C GLY A 34 1.12 -2.58 -5.62
N SER A 35 2.33 -3.15 -5.64
CA SER A 35 3.47 -2.52 -4.96
C SER A 35 3.92 -1.26 -5.70
N LEU A 36 4.50 -0.32 -4.96
CA LEU A 36 5.04 0.90 -5.58
C LEU A 36 6.10 0.58 -6.65
N TYR A 37 6.92 -0.45 -6.46
CA TYR A 37 7.87 -0.91 -7.48
C TYR A 37 7.16 -1.23 -8.80
N LYS A 38 6.05 -1.97 -8.75
CA LYS A 38 5.27 -2.33 -9.94
C LYS A 38 4.65 -1.08 -10.58
N TYR A 39 4.09 -0.20 -9.77
CA TYR A 39 3.51 1.07 -10.24
C TYR A 39 4.56 1.94 -10.94
N LEU A 40 5.72 2.15 -10.31
CA LEU A 40 6.81 2.94 -10.87
C LEU A 40 7.32 2.31 -12.16
N ARG A 41 7.61 1.00 -12.19
CA ARG A 41 8.07 0.32 -13.40
C ARG A 41 7.11 0.50 -14.59
N LYS A 42 5.80 0.54 -14.33
CA LYS A 42 4.78 0.73 -15.37
C LYS A 42 4.65 2.19 -15.82
N ASN A 43 4.77 3.15 -14.90
CA ASN A 43 4.35 4.54 -15.14
C ASN A 43 5.51 5.56 -15.12
N PHE A 44 6.77 5.12 -14.92
CA PHE A 44 7.90 6.03 -14.65
C PHE A 44 8.07 7.15 -15.68
N CYS A 45 7.90 6.83 -16.96
CA CYS A 45 8.03 7.79 -18.06
C CYS A 45 6.89 8.81 -18.09
N ASN A 46 5.69 8.44 -17.62
CA ASN A 46 4.50 9.28 -17.64
C ASN A 46 4.38 10.17 -16.39
N LEU A 47 5.16 9.86 -15.34
CA LEU A 47 5.19 10.66 -14.11
C LEU A 47 5.95 11.96 -14.32
N THR A 48 5.35 13.07 -13.92
CA THR A 48 6.04 14.36 -13.83
C THR A 48 7.14 14.33 -12.78
N TRP A 49 8.12 15.22 -12.88
CA TRP A 49 9.19 15.35 -11.88
C TRP A 49 8.64 15.67 -10.49
N GLN A 50 7.62 16.52 -10.41
CA GLN A 50 6.94 16.86 -9.18
C GLN A 50 6.32 15.60 -8.53
N ALA A 51 5.63 14.76 -9.31
CA ALA A 51 5.05 13.52 -8.79
C ALA A 51 6.12 12.55 -8.27
N LYS A 52 7.27 12.45 -8.95
CA LYS A 52 8.41 11.64 -8.49
C LYS A 52 8.97 12.13 -7.15
N LEU A 53 9.09 13.45 -6.98
CA LEU A 53 9.55 14.06 -5.73
C LEU A 53 8.56 13.84 -4.57
N GLU A 54 7.25 13.93 -4.83
CA GLU A 54 6.24 13.64 -3.81
C GLU A 54 6.27 12.18 -3.37
N ILE A 55 6.42 11.23 -4.31
CA ILE A 55 6.60 9.81 -3.97
C ILE A 55 7.83 9.62 -3.09
N LEU A 56 8.96 10.27 -3.40
CA LEU A 56 10.17 10.21 -2.58
C LEU A 56 9.95 10.80 -1.17
N LYS A 57 9.21 11.91 -1.08
CA LYS A 57 8.87 12.54 0.20
C LYS A 57 7.97 11.65 1.06
N ILE A 58 7.00 10.97 0.46
CA ILE A 58 6.14 9.99 1.14
C ILE A 58 6.99 8.88 1.77
N PHE A 59 8.02 8.41 1.06
CA PHE A 59 8.96 7.43 1.63
C PHE A 59 9.74 7.96 2.81
N GLN A 60 10.29 9.17 2.71
CA GLN A 60 11.07 9.77 3.80
C GLN A 60 10.25 9.95 5.08
N LEU A 61 8.95 10.23 4.95
CA LEU A 61 8.04 10.43 6.09
C LEU A 61 7.48 9.12 6.68
N SER A 62 7.74 7.99 6.03
CA SER A 62 7.27 6.67 6.47
C SER A 62 8.27 5.93 7.37
N TYR A 63 9.47 6.48 7.55
CA TYR A 63 10.55 6.02 8.43
C TYR A 63 10.70 6.92 9.66
#